data_AF-A0A846PMY0-F1
#
_entry.id   AF-A0A846PMY0-F1
#
_cell.length_a   1.000
_cell.length_b   1.000
_cell.length_c   1.000
_cell.angle_alpha   90.00
_cell.angle_beta   90.00
_cell.angle_gamma   90.00
#
_symmetry.space_group_name_H-M   'P 1'
#
loop_
_entity.id
_entity.type
_entity.pdbx_description
1 polymer ?
#
loop_
_entity_poly.entity_id
_entity_poly.type
_entity_poly.pdbx_seq_one_letter_code
_entity_poly.pdbx_strand_id
1 'polypeptide(L)'
;MSGGRDLIVLLGQLLGAPFPEPEWDWPLAFEAMLFTFFFILSVWLLQNLDGLRKFRISLFFIGSVATFFMMDAFFHWGTIWFLQFFVPPIVSTAAFFFNGLGYTTITTAYADGYLLAIRKAGGYPMNLLIYWPCAGVHGLIIYTIVIVLFFKNAEISFKRKITYFVVGAIGTFMTNILRIVSIGIIGVNTGPEA
;
A
#
# COMPACT_ATOMS: atom_id res chain seq x y z
N MET A 1 2.74 21.52 -22.12
CA MET A 1 2.98 20.11 -22.53
C MET A 1 2.04 19.23 -21.70
N SER A 2 0.78 19.03 -22.12
CA SER A 2 -0.26 18.33 -21.33
C SER A 2 -0.75 17.01 -21.95
N GLY A 3 -0.52 16.81 -23.26
CA GLY A 3 -1.25 15.77 -24.02
C GLY A 3 -1.03 14.31 -23.58
N GLY A 4 0.08 13.97 -22.93
CA GLY A 4 0.33 12.61 -22.45
C GLY A 4 -0.52 12.23 -21.23
N ARG A 5 -0.61 13.12 -20.24
CA ARG A 5 -1.43 12.93 -19.04
C ARG A 5 -2.92 12.90 -19.39
N ASP A 6 -3.34 13.82 -20.26
CA ASP A 6 -4.73 13.93 -20.70
C ASP A 6 -5.20 12.64 -21.40
N LEU A 7 -4.33 11.99 -22.18
CA LEU A 7 -4.62 10.73 -22.85
C LEU A 7 -4.73 9.54 -21.87
N ILE A 8 -3.87 9.48 -20.86
CA ILE A 8 -3.94 8.45 -19.82
C ILE A 8 -5.25 8.58 -19.04
N VAL A 9 -5.65 9.80 -18.67
CA VAL A 9 -6.92 10.05 -17.97
C VAL A 9 -8.12 9.62 -18.82
N LEU A 10 -8.13 9.96 -20.12
CA LEU A 10 -9.19 9.53 -21.05
C LEU A 10 -9.31 8.01 -21.15
N LEU A 11 -8.18 7.29 -21.21
CA LEU A 11 -8.17 5.83 -21.20
C LEU A 11 -8.78 5.26 -19.91
N GLY A 12 -8.50 5.87 -18.76
CA GLY A 12 -9.11 5.48 -17.50
C GLY A 12 -10.63 5.64 -17.51
N GLN A 13 -11.12 6.77 -18.03
CA GLN A 13 -12.56 7.03 -18.15
C GLN A 13 -13.26 5.99 -19.03
N LEU A 14 -12.64 5.65 -20.17
CA LEU A 14 -13.15 4.62 -21.08
C LEU A 14 -13.19 3.23 -20.44
N LEU A 15 -12.23 2.92 -19.58
CA LEU A 15 -12.12 1.64 -18.87
C LEU A 15 -12.94 1.59 -17.58
N GLY A 16 -13.69 2.66 -17.26
CA GLY A 16 -14.57 2.73 -16.09
C GLY A 16 -13.88 3.04 -14.77
N ALA A 17 -12.68 3.62 -14.79
CA ALA A 17 -12.04 4.12 -13.58
C ALA A 17 -12.90 5.26 -12.97
N PRO A 18 -13.16 5.25 -11.65
CA PRO A 18 -13.95 6.29 -10.99
C PRO A 18 -13.23 7.64 -11.08
N PHE A 19 -13.81 8.60 -11.80
CA PHE A 19 -13.42 10.01 -11.75
C PHE A 19 -14.61 10.80 -11.17
N PRO A 20 -14.39 11.75 -10.23
CA PRO A 20 -13.19 12.58 -10.12
C PRO A 20 -12.61 12.64 -8.68
N GLU A 21 -12.08 11.56 -8.09
CA GLU A 21 -11.12 11.60 -6.97
C GLU A 21 -10.45 10.22 -6.79
N PRO A 22 -9.12 10.10 -6.56
CA PRO A 22 -8.04 11.07 -6.82
C PRO A 22 -7.42 10.84 -8.20
N GLU A 23 -7.02 11.92 -8.88
CA GLU A 23 -6.37 11.91 -10.22
C GLU A 23 -5.05 11.11 -10.31
N TRP A 24 -4.57 10.53 -9.21
CA TRP A 24 -3.23 9.96 -9.06
C TRP A 24 -3.20 8.44 -9.07
N ASP A 25 -4.27 7.78 -8.64
CA ASP A 25 -4.29 6.32 -8.50
C ASP A 25 -4.31 5.62 -9.86
N TRP A 26 -5.09 6.16 -10.81
CA TRP A 26 -5.16 5.63 -12.16
C TRP A 26 -3.85 5.77 -12.95
N PRO A 27 -3.22 6.96 -13.08
CA PRO A 27 -1.94 7.07 -13.78
C PRO A 27 -0.85 6.20 -13.18
N LEU A 28 -0.76 6.11 -11.85
CA LEU A 28 0.25 5.28 -11.18
C LEU A 28 0.01 3.78 -11.44
N ALA A 29 -1.24 3.32 -11.37
CA ALA A 29 -1.61 1.95 -11.71
C ALA A 29 -1.27 1.61 -13.17
N PHE A 30 -1.57 2.54 -14.08
CA PHE A 30 -1.28 2.39 -15.50
C PHE A 30 0.23 2.33 -15.78
N GLU A 31 1.02 3.20 -15.15
CA GLU A 31 2.48 3.17 -15.24
C GLU A 31 3.06 1.85 -14.70
N ALA A 32 2.56 1.35 -13.57
CA ALA A 32 2.99 0.07 -13.02
C ALA A 32 2.62 -1.13 -13.92
N MET A 33 1.45 -1.08 -14.57
CA MET A 33 1.06 -2.07 -15.58
C MET A 33 1.98 -2.04 -16.79
N LEU A 34 2.25 -0.85 -17.34
CA LEU A 34 3.18 -0.70 -18.46
C LEU A 34 4.57 -1.19 -18.10
N PHE A 35 5.09 -0.81 -16.93
CA PHE A 35 6.38 -1.29 -16.43
C PHE A 35 6.41 -2.82 -16.35
N THR A 36 5.36 -3.43 -15.78
CA THR A 36 5.23 -4.90 -15.70
C THR A 36 5.22 -5.53 -17.08
N PHE A 37 4.45 -4.98 -18.02
CA PHE A 37 4.37 -5.47 -19.39
C PHE A 37 5.73 -5.40 -20.11
N PHE A 38 6.40 -4.24 -20.05
CA PHE A 38 7.71 -4.06 -20.67
C PHE A 38 8.79 -4.94 -20.03
N PHE A 39 8.71 -5.16 -18.72
CA PHE A 39 9.63 -6.07 -18.03
C PHE A 39 9.43 -7.52 -18.47
N ILE A 40 8.18 -8.00 -18.55
CA ILE A 40 7.86 -9.33 -19.08
C ILE A 40 8.37 -9.47 -20.51
N LEU A 41 8.07 -8.48 -21.36
CA LEU A 41 8.48 -8.46 -22.77
C LEU A 41 10.00 -8.50 -22.89
N SER A 42 10.72 -7.71 -22.08
CA SER A 42 12.18 -7.66 -22.10
C SER A 42 12.81 -8.99 -21.67
N VAL A 43 12.30 -9.62 -20.60
CA VAL A 43 12.78 -10.95 -20.17
C VAL A 43 12.52 -11.99 -21.24
N TRP A 44 11.35 -11.95 -21.86
CA TRP A 44 11.00 -12.87 -22.94
C TRP A 44 11.90 -12.68 -24.17
N LEU A 45 12.15 -11.45 -24.61
CA LEU A 45 12.99 -11.18 -25.78
C LEU A 45 14.47 -11.51 -25.55
N LEU A 46 15.00 -11.27 -24.34
CA LEU A 46 16.43 -11.47 -24.04
C LEU A 46 16.77 -12.91 -23.63
N GLN A 47 15.83 -13.61 -22.99
CA GLN A 47 16.09 -14.91 -22.36
C GLN A 47 15.09 -15.99 -22.75
N ASN A 48 14.21 -15.72 -23.71
CA ASN A 48 13.13 -16.60 -24.13
C ASN A 48 12.22 -17.00 -22.96
N LEU A 49 11.45 -18.07 -23.12
CA LEU A 49 10.54 -18.58 -22.08
C LEU A 49 11.29 -19.08 -20.83
N ASP A 50 12.54 -19.50 -20.98
CA ASP A 50 13.38 -19.92 -19.85
C ASP A 50 13.70 -18.75 -18.91
N GLY A 51 13.86 -17.53 -19.46
CA GLY A 51 14.00 -16.30 -18.69
C GLY A 51 12.83 -16.06 -17.75
N LEU A 52 11.59 -16.19 -18.25
CA LEU A 52 10.39 -15.98 -17.46
C LEU A 52 10.33 -16.93 -16.25
N ARG A 53 10.83 -18.16 -16.40
CA ARG A 53 10.93 -19.13 -15.30
C ARG A 53 11.97 -18.73 -14.26
N LYS A 54 13.13 -18.20 -14.70
CA LYS A 54 14.20 -17.72 -13.83
C LYS A 54 13.76 -16.49 -13.02
N PHE A 55 13.07 -15.55 -13.65
CA PHE A 55 12.61 -14.31 -13.04
C PHE A 55 11.22 -14.39 -12.40
N ARG A 56 10.67 -15.60 -12.20
CA ARG A 56 9.30 -15.80 -11.68
C ARG A 56 8.98 -15.02 -10.40
N ILE A 57 9.96 -14.87 -9.50
CA ILE A 57 9.76 -14.14 -8.23
C ILE A 57 9.63 -12.63 -8.51
N SER A 58 10.53 -12.08 -9.33
CA SER A 58 10.48 -10.67 -9.74
C SER A 58 9.20 -10.37 -10.52
N LEU A 59 8.82 -11.24 -11.46
CA LEU A 59 7.59 -11.14 -12.24
C LEU A 59 6.35 -11.16 -11.35
N PHE A 60 6.31 -12.08 -10.38
CA PHE A 60 5.23 -12.15 -9.41
C PHE A 60 5.16 -10.88 -8.56
N PHE A 61 6.30 -10.36 -8.12
CA PHE A 61 6.36 -9.16 -7.29
C PHE A 61 5.85 -7.93 -8.04
N ILE A 62 6.40 -7.61 -9.22
CA ILE A 62 5.99 -6.42 -9.99
C ILE A 62 4.52 -6.54 -10.46
N GLY A 63 4.10 -7.74 -10.85
CA GLY A 63 2.72 -8.00 -11.28
C GLY A 63 1.72 -7.87 -10.13
N SER A 64 2.10 -8.31 -8.93
CA SER A 64 1.30 -8.11 -7.72
C SER A 64 1.17 -6.63 -7.40
N VAL A 65 2.27 -5.87 -7.42
CA VAL A 65 2.24 -4.42 -7.18
C VAL A 65 1.34 -3.70 -8.19
N ALA A 66 1.48 -4.00 -9.48
CA ALA A 66 0.62 -3.42 -10.52
C ALA A 66 -0.86 -3.78 -10.32
N THR A 67 -1.15 -5.02 -9.91
CA THR A 67 -2.52 -5.46 -9.62
C THR A 67 -3.09 -4.72 -8.41
N PHE A 68 -2.31 -4.51 -7.35
CA PHE A 68 -2.78 -3.78 -6.18
C PHE A 68 -3.03 -2.30 -6.47
N PHE A 69 -2.19 -1.64 -7.28
CA PHE A 69 -2.48 -0.29 -7.73
C PHE A 69 -3.74 -0.22 -8.61
N MET A 70 -3.95 -1.22 -9.48
CA MET A 70 -5.21 -1.32 -10.22
C MET A 70 -6.39 -1.51 -9.28
N MET A 71 -6.27 -2.37 -8.26
CA MET A 71 -7.32 -2.52 -7.27
C MET A 71 -7.63 -1.20 -6.55
N ASP A 72 -6.60 -0.43 -6.16
CA ASP A 72 -6.79 0.88 -5.55
C ASP A 72 -7.50 1.86 -6.50
N ALA A 73 -7.12 1.86 -7.79
CA ALA A 73 -7.73 2.72 -8.81
C ALA A 73 -9.20 2.40 -9.12
N PHE A 74 -9.67 1.16 -8.89
CA PHE A 74 -11.06 0.75 -9.17
C PHE A 74 -11.93 0.55 -7.92
N PHE A 75 -11.35 0.12 -6.80
CA PHE A 75 -12.04 -0.24 -5.55
C PHE A 75 -11.61 0.68 -4.40
N HIS A 76 -12.07 1.93 -4.45
CA HIS A 76 -11.68 2.96 -3.49
C HIS A 76 -12.33 2.81 -2.09
N TRP A 77 -11.76 3.50 -1.09
CA TRP A 77 -12.36 3.77 0.23
C TRP A 77 -12.68 2.57 1.11
N GLY A 78 -12.00 1.45 0.92
CA GLY A 78 -12.17 0.38 1.87
C GLY A 78 -13.30 -0.61 1.55
N THR A 79 -13.79 -0.63 0.29
CA THR A 79 -14.95 -1.43 -0.15
C THR A 79 -14.87 -2.91 0.25
N ILE A 80 -13.65 -3.44 0.36
CA ILE A 80 -13.38 -4.81 0.78
C ILE A 80 -13.43 -4.91 2.32
N TRP A 81 -14.64 -5.09 2.85
CA TRP A 81 -14.93 -5.05 4.29
C TRP A 81 -14.06 -6.00 5.14
N PHE A 82 -13.74 -7.21 4.66
CA PHE A 82 -12.98 -8.17 5.47
C PHE A 82 -11.53 -7.74 5.70
N LEU A 83 -10.95 -6.94 4.79
CA LEU A 83 -9.61 -6.40 4.94
C LEU A 83 -9.55 -5.30 6.02
N GLN A 84 -10.70 -4.71 6.37
CA GLN A 84 -10.80 -3.73 7.45
C GLN A 84 -10.49 -4.31 8.83
N PHE A 85 -10.58 -5.63 8.98
CA PHE A 85 -10.23 -6.32 10.23
C PHE A 85 -8.81 -5.99 10.73
N PHE A 86 -7.89 -5.69 9.83
CA PHE A 86 -6.49 -5.37 10.16
C PHE A 86 -6.24 -3.89 10.48
N VAL A 87 -7.22 -3.00 10.27
CA VAL A 87 -7.06 -1.56 10.48
C VAL A 87 -7.04 -1.15 11.96
N PRO A 88 -7.93 -1.64 12.85
CA PRO A 88 -7.94 -1.24 14.26
C PRO A 88 -6.59 -1.37 14.98
N PRO A 89 -5.83 -2.49 14.88
CA PRO A 89 -4.55 -2.59 15.56
C PRO A 89 -3.51 -1.60 15.03
N ILE A 90 -3.53 -1.29 13.73
CA ILE A 90 -2.64 -0.29 13.12
C ILE A 90 -2.95 1.10 13.66
N VAL A 91 -4.23 1.50 13.65
CA VAL A 91 -4.67 2.83 14.10
C VAL A 91 -4.39 3.02 15.59
N SER A 92 -4.69 2.02 16.42
CA SER A 92 -4.41 2.05 17.86
C SER A 92 -2.92 2.18 18.13
N THR A 93 -2.08 1.45 17.40
CA THR A 93 -0.63 1.53 17.57
C THR A 93 -0.08 2.88 17.08
N ALA A 94 -0.57 3.40 15.96
CA ALA A 94 -0.20 4.74 15.49
C ALA A 94 -0.58 5.82 16.50
N ALA A 95 -1.80 5.75 17.06
CA ALA A 95 -2.25 6.64 18.13
C ALA A 95 -1.32 6.56 19.36
N PHE A 96 -0.91 5.35 19.77
CA PHE A 96 0.07 5.17 20.84
C PHE A 96 1.38 5.92 20.56
N PHE A 97 1.95 5.81 19.36
CA PHE A 97 3.15 6.54 18.98
C PHE A 97 2.95 8.06 19.00
N PHE A 98 1.83 8.56 18.47
CA PHE A 98 1.51 10.00 18.52
C PHE A 98 1.41 10.52 19.96
N ASN A 99 0.68 9.83 20.85
CA ASN A 99 0.58 10.21 22.25
C ASN A 99 1.94 10.20 22.94
N GLY A 100 2.77 9.19 22.65
CA GLY A 100 4.16 9.12 23.15
C GLY A 100 5.05 10.29 22.70
N LEU A 101 4.74 10.90 21.55
CA LEU A 101 5.43 12.07 21.00
C LEU A 101 4.81 13.41 21.45
N GLY A 102 3.81 13.39 22.34
CA GLY A 102 3.16 14.60 22.87
C GLY A 102 2.07 15.18 21.97
N TYR A 103 1.54 14.40 21.02
CA TYR A 103 0.37 14.77 20.23
C TYR A 103 -0.90 14.22 20.91
N THR A 104 -1.99 14.96 20.87
CA THR A 104 -3.30 14.46 21.31
C THR A 104 -3.99 13.77 20.15
N THR A 105 -4.42 12.52 20.35
CA THR A 105 -5.15 11.77 19.32
C THR A 105 -6.58 11.44 19.74
N ILE A 106 -7.53 11.57 18.81
CA ILE A 106 -8.90 11.05 18.95
C ILE A 106 -9.13 10.08 17.80
N THR A 107 -9.57 8.87 18.13
CA THR A 107 -9.91 7.85 17.12
C THR A 107 -11.42 7.68 17.07
N THR A 108 -12.00 7.84 15.88
CA THR A 108 -13.43 7.66 15.64
C THR A 108 -13.63 6.59 14.58
N ALA A 109 -14.46 5.58 14.87
CA ALA A 109 -14.83 4.57 13.89
C ALA A 109 -15.84 5.14 12.88
N TYR A 110 -15.65 4.79 11.60
CA TYR A 110 -16.53 5.11 10.48
C TYR A 110 -17.02 3.81 9.83
N ALA A 111 -18.04 3.90 8.96
CA ALA A 111 -18.62 2.74 8.28
C ALA A 111 -17.55 1.90 7.56
N ASP A 112 -16.63 2.58 6.88
CA ASP A 112 -15.62 1.93 6.05
C ASP A 112 -14.20 2.06 6.61
N GLY A 113 -13.97 2.64 7.79
CA GLY A 113 -12.60 2.86 8.27
C GLY A 113 -12.50 3.58 9.61
N TYR A 114 -11.36 4.22 9.85
CA TYR A 114 -11.09 4.94 11.09
C TYR A 114 -10.57 6.35 10.82
N LEU A 115 -11.15 7.33 11.48
CA LEU A 115 -10.61 8.68 11.52
C LEU A 115 -9.68 8.80 12.72
N LEU A 116 -8.41 9.11 12.46
CA LEU A 116 -7.43 9.46 13.47
C LEU A 116 -7.20 10.98 13.42
N ALA A 117 -7.84 11.69 14.34
CA ALA A 117 -7.63 13.13 14.52
C ALA A 117 -6.40 13.36 15.41
N ILE A 118 -5.43 14.11 14.90
CA ILE A 118 -4.15 14.40 15.55
C ILE A 118 -4.06 15.90 15.80
N ARG A 119 -3.69 16.29 17.02
CA ARG A 119 -3.59 17.68 17.45
C ARG A 119 -2.29 17.90 18.21
N LYS A 120 -1.69 19.08 18.07
CA LYS A 120 -0.53 19.54 18.85
C LYS A 120 -0.66 21.04 19.09
N ALA A 121 -0.25 21.50 20.28
CA ALA A 121 -0.22 22.93 20.57
C ALA A 121 0.67 23.67 19.55
N GLY A 122 0.12 24.71 18.91
CA GLY A 122 0.81 25.47 17.86
C GLY A 122 0.93 24.78 16.51
N GLY A 123 0.37 23.58 16.33
CA GLY A 123 0.34 22.86 15.05
C GLY A 123 -1.04 22.91 14.38
N TYR A 124 -1.09 22.54 13.11
CA TYR A 124 -2.34 22.42 12.36
C TYR A 124 -3.14 21.18 12.78
N PRO A 125 -4.48 21.27 12.85
CA PRO A 125 -5.30 20.09 13.09
C PRO A 125 -5.23 19.14 11.89
N MET A 126 -4.74 17.92 12.10
CA MET A 126 -4.67 16.89 11.06
C MET A 126 -5.70 15.78 11.29
N ASN A 127 -6.36 15.35 10.23
CA ASN A 127 -7.38 14.30 10.25
C ASN A 127 -7.00 13.23 9.23
N LEU A 128 -6.59 12.04 9.69
CA LEU A 128 -6.24 10.93 8.81
C LEU A 128 -7.40 9.94 8.72
N LEU A 129 -7.93 9.78 7.51
CA LEU A 129 -8.89 8.72 7.20
C LEU A 129 -8.11 7.46 6.82
N ILE A 130 -8.16 6.44 7.68
CA ILE A 130 -7.36 5.23 7.57
C ILE A 130 -8.27 4.06 7.20
N TYR A 131 -8.05 3.56 5.99
CA TYR A 131 -8.68 2.38 5.40
C TYR A 131 -7.68 1.22 5.29
N TRP A 132 -8.13 0.03 4.92
CA TRP A 132 -7.25 -1.14 4.75
C TRP A 132 -6.04 -0.92 3.80
N PRO A 133 -6.12 -0.15 2.69
CA PRO A 133 -4.93 0.16 1.87
C PRO A 133 -3.93 1.03 2.65
N CYS A 134 -4.43 2.04 3.37
CA CYS A 134 -3.66 2.97 4.18
C CYS A 134 -3.06 2.31 5.44
N ALA A 135 -3.72 1.29 5.99
CA ALA A 135 -3.18 0.47 7.07
C ALA A 135 -2.07 -0.49 6.60
N GLY A 136 -1.83 -0.55 5.29
CA GLY A 136 -0.77 -1.34 4.68
C GLY A 136 -1.07 -2.83 4.60
N VAL A 137 -2.36 -3.18 4.49
CA VAL A 137 -2.82 -4.57 4.30
C VAL A 137 -2.30 -5.14 2.98
N HIS A 138 -2.19 -4.32 1.91
CA HIS A 138 -1.51 -4.68 0.67
C HIS A 138 -0.08 -5.19 0.90
N GLY A 139 0.72 -4.43 1.66
CA GLY A 139 2.09 -4.80 1.97
C GLY A 139 2.18 -6.12 2.74
N LEU A 140 1.26 -6.35 3.68
CA LEU A 140 1.18 -7.61 4.45
C LEU A 140 0.81 -8.81 3.57
N ILE A 141 -0.10 -8.64 2.61
CA ILE A 141 -0.48 -9.70 1.65
C ILE A 141 0.70 -10.03 0.73
N ILE A 142 1.32 -9.02 0.11
CA ILE A 142 2.49 -9.20 -0.76
C ILE A 142 3.60 -9.91 0.00
N TYR A 143 3.93 -9.41 1.21
CA TYR A 143 4.92 -10.01 2.08
C TYR A 143 4.62 -11.50 2.33
N THR A 144 3.38 -11.81 2.71
CA THR A 144 2.95 -13.18 3.02
C THR A 144 3.12 -14.11 1.83
N ILE A 145 2.70 -13.69 0.64
CA ILE A 145 2.83 -14.56 -0.55
C ILE A 145 4.30 -14.73 -0.92
N VAL A 146 5.06 -13.64 -0.93
CA VAL A 146 6.49 -13.66 -1.30
C VAL A 146 7.29 -14.55 -0.35
N ILE A 147 7.12 -14.39 0.96
CA ILE A 147 7.88 -15.18 1.94
C ILE A 147 7.51 -16.67 1.90
N VAL A 148 6.24 -17.01 1.66
CA VAL A 148 5.80 -18.40 1.46
C VAL A 148 6.43 -18.99 0.19
N LEU A 149 6.51 -18.22 -0.90
CA LEU A 149 7.20 -18.63 -2.13
C LEU A 149 8.69 -18.85 -1.91
N PHE A 150 9.36 -17.98 -1.13
CA PHE A 150 10.75 -18.16 -0.73
C PHE A 150 10.94 -19.43 0.09
N PHE A 151 10.03 -19.73 1.02
CA PHE A 151 10.10 -20.93 1.85
C PHE A 151 9.81 -22.24 1.12
N LYS A 152 9.07 -22.20 0.00
CA LYS A 152 8.64 -23.40 -0.74
C LYS A 152 9.80 -24.32 -1.11
N ASN A 153 10.92 -23.75 -1.53
CA ASN A 153 12.10 -24.50 -1.96
C ASN A 153 13.29 -24.38 -1.00
N ALA A 154 13.11 -23.75 0.17
CA ALA A 154 14.17 -23.54 1.13
C ALA A 154 14.31 -24.75 2.07
N GLU A 155 15.52 -25.31 2.15
CA GLU A 155 15.95 -26.35 3.11
C GLU A 155 16.12 -25.80 4.53
N ILE A 156 15.06 -25.19 5.06
CA ILE A 156 15.04 -24.54 6.37
C ILE A 156 14.00 -25.25 7.24
N SER A 157 14.34 -25.52 8.51
CA SER A 157 13.42 -26.12 9.47
C SER A 157 12.13 -25.29 9.62
N PHE A 158 10.98 -25.94 9.84
CA PHE A 158 9.69 -25.27 10.01
C PHE A 158 9.69 -24.18 11.10
N LYS A 159 10.38 -24.43 12.22
CA LYS A 159 10.54 -23.46 13.31
C LYS A 159 11.19 -22.15 12.83
N ARG A 160 12.30 -22.25 12.08
CA ARG A 160 12.98 -21.07 11.51
C ARG A 160 12.12 -20.34 10.48
N LYS A 161 11.37 -21.07 9.65
CA LYS A 161 10.40 -20.47 8.71
C LYS A 161 9.35 -19.62 9.44
N ILE A 162 8.79 -20.14 10.54
CA ILE A 162 7.87 -19.36 11.39
C ILE A 162 8.57 -18.14 11.98
N THR A 163 9.77 -18.29 12.53
CA THR A 163 10.50 -17.15 13.10
C THR A 163 10.73 -16.04 12.06
N TYR A 164 11.21 -16.39 10.87
CA TYR A 164 11.43 -15.43 9.79
C TYR A 164 10.13 -14.79 9.29
N PHE A 165 9.05 -15.57 9.23
CA PHE A 165 7.72 -15.06 8.92
C PHE A 165 7.25 -14.01 9.94
N VAL A 166 7.34 -14.34 11.23
CA VAL A 166 6.87 -13.45 12.30
C VAL A 166 7.71 -12.18 12.35
N VAL A 167 9.04 -12.28 12.27
CA VAL A 167 9.94 -11.12 12.28
C VAL A 167 9.64 -10.19 11.11
N GLY A 168 9.48 -10.73 9.90
CA GLY A 168 9.15 -9.90 8.74
C GLY A 168 7.75 -9.30 8.82
N ALA A 169 6.74 -10.05 9.29
CA ALA A 169 5.40 -9.53 9.51
C ALA A 169 5.38 -8.37 10.52
N ILE A 170 6.12 -8.49 11.64
CA ILE A 170 6.31 -7.40 12.61
C ILE A 170 6.99 -6.20 11.94
N GLY A 171 8.03 -6.43 11.14
CA GLY A 171 8.70 -5.38 10.38
C GLY A 171 7.74 -4.62 9.46
N THR A 172 6.96 -5.34 8.64
CA THR A 172 5.96 -4.75 7.74
C THR A 172 4.89 -3.98 8.51
N PHE A 173 4.38 -4.56 9.60
CA PHE A 173 3.41 -3.91 10.49
C PHE A 173 3.98 -2.59 11.06
N MET A 174 5.21 -2.60 11.55
CA MET A 174 5.88 -1.40 12.09
C MET A 174 6.16 -0.35 11.02
N THR A 175 6.60 -0.73 9.81
CA THR A 175 6.80 0.22 8.71
C THR A 175 5.50 0.91 8.32
N ASN A 176 4.37 0.20 8.34
CA ASN A 176 3.06 0.78 8.06
C ASN A 176 2.64 1.79 9.12
N ILE A 177 2.91 1.51 10.40
CA ILE A 177 2.68 2.45 11.51
C ILE A 177 3.55 3.69 11.35
N LEU A 178 4.86 3.50 11.13
CA LEU A 178 5.79 4.62 10.96
C LEU A 178 5.41 5.50 9.77
N ARG A 179 4.89 4.93 8.68
CA ARG A 179 4.33 5.68 7.55
C ARG A 179 3.20 6.60 7.99
N ILE A 180 2.19 6.06 8.68
CA ILE A 180 1.03 6.84 9.18
C ILE A 180 1.50 7.93 10.14
N VAL A 181 2.41 7.59 11.06
CA VAL A 181 2.96 8.54 12.03
C VAL A 181 3.70 9.67 11.31
N SER A 182 4.53 9.35 10.32
CA SER A 182 5.29 10.33 9.54
C SER A 182 4.37 11.28 8.79
N ILE A 183 3.36 10.76 8.09
CA ILE A 183 2.37 11.57 7.37
C ILE A 183 1.65 12.50 8.35
N GLY A 184 1.20 12.01 9.51
CA GLY A 184 0.52 12.86 10.48
C GLY A 184 1.42 13.92 11.10
N ILE A 185 2.70 13.61 11.39
CA ILE A 185 3.66 14.61 11.88
C ILE A 185 3.88 15.71 10.83
N ILE A 186 4.08 15.33 9.57
CA ILE A 186 4.27 16.26 8.46
C ILE A 186 3.02 17.14 8.32
N GLY A 187 1.81 16.54 8.29
CA GLY A 187 0.56 17.28 8.16
C GLY A 187 0.30 18.26 9.32
N VAL A 188 0.64 17.90 10.56
CA VAL A 188 0.49 18.82 11.70
C VAL A 188 1.48 20.00 11.64
N ASN A 189 2.70 19.78 11.14
CA ASN A 189 3.75 20.80 11.11
C ASN A 189 3.68 21.70 9.87
N THR A 190 3.24 21.16 8.73
CA THR A 190 3.23 21.87 7.43
C THR A 190 1.83 22.38 7.07
N GLY A 191 0.77 21.79 7.63
CA GLY A 191 -0.61 22.16 7.34
C GLY A 191 -1.22 21.40 6.15
N PRO A 192 -2.43 21.79 5.70
CA PRO A 192 -3.20 21.07 4.69
C PRO A 192 -2.65 21.12 3.25
N GLU A 193 -1.57 21.86 3.00
CA GLU A 193 -0.86 21.90 1.71
C GLU A 193 0.29 20.88 1.61
N ALA A 194 0.42 19.98 2.60
CA ALA A 194 1.48 18.98 2.70
C ALA A 194 1.24 17.71 1.86
#